data_AF-A0A371XF89-F1
#
_entry.id   AF-A0A371XF89-F1
#
_cell.length_a   1.000
_cell.length_b   1.000
_cell.length_c   1.000
_cell.angle_alpha   90.00
_cell.angle_beta   90.00
_cell.angle_gamma   90.00
#
_symmetry.space_group_name_H-M   'P 1'
#
loop_
_entity.id
_entity.type
_entity.pdbx_description
1 polymer ?
#
loop_
_entity_poly.entity_id
_entity_poly.type
_entity_poly.pdbx_seq_one_letter_code
_entity_poly.pdbx_strand_id
1 'polypeptide(L)' 'MLIAVKDTEQQMETDRLTLKEFLAKWKLCRASYYNLRKYGRAPRDMLIGNKIFISKQAEADWIAANERDHGAQAA' A
#
# COMPACT_ATOMS: atom_id res chain seq x y z
N MET A 1 16.34 30.11 12.41
CA MET A 1 15.40 29.57 11.41
C MET A 1 15.53 28.05 11.45
N LEU A 2 14.73 27.36 12.29
CA LEU A 2 14.92 25.95 12.67
C LEU A 2 13.61 25.14 12.53
N ILE A 3 12.88 25.34 11.43
CA ILE A 3 11.62 24.64 11.14
C ILE A 3 11.71 24.12 9.70
N ALA A 4 12.35 22.97 9.49
CA ALA A 4 12.33 22.29 8.19
C ALA A 4 12.54 20.77 8.28
N VAL A 5 13.13 20.26 9.39
CA VAL A 5 13.43 18.82 9.54
C VAL A 5 12.39 18.03 10.35
N LYS A 6 11.54 18.67 11.15
CA LYS A 6 10.46 17.96 11.87
C LYS A 6 9.28 17.56 10.98
N ASP A 7 9.13 18.22 9.84
CA ASP A 7 8.03 17.99 8.90
C ASP A 7 8.19 16.65 8.18
N THR A 8 9.41 16.24 7.85
CA THR A 8 9.67 15.05 7.00
C THR A 8 9.45 13.73 7.73
N GLU A 9 9.82 13.63 9.01
CA GLU A 9 9.63 12.40 9.79
C GLU A 9 8.16 12.21 10.19
N GLN A 10 7.44 13.29 10.51
CA GLN A 10 6.00 13.24 10.81
C GLN A 10 5.13 13.11 9.54
N GLN A 11 5.56 13.67 8.38
CA GLN A 11 4.92 13.37 7.08
C GLN A 11 5.08 11.90 6.72
N MET A 12 6.28 11.32 6.91
CA MET A 12 6.58 9.93 6.54
C MET A 12 5.77 8.91 7.33
N GLU A 13 5.45 9.19 8.59
CA GLU A 13 4.60 8.34 9.43
C GLU A 13 3.13 8.37 8.97
N THR A 14 2.68 9.49 8.39
CA THR A 14 1.32 9.66 7.85
C THR A 14 1.16 9.14 6.42
N ASP A 15 2.27 8.83 5.73
CA ASP A 15 2.29 8.45 4.32
C ASP A 15 2.39 6.93 4.08
N ARG A 16 2.39 6.13 5.16
CA ARG A 16 2.61 4.69 5.09
C ARG A 16 1.59 3.94 5.93
N LEU A 17 1.05 2.87 5.35
CA LEU A 17 0.19 1.90 6.03
C LEU A 17 1.02 0.67 6.37
N THR A 18 0.87 0.12 7.57
CA THR A 18 1.30 -1.25 7.83
C THR A 18 0.43 -2.22 7.02
N LEU A 19 0.94 -3.44 6.78
CA LEU A 19 0.14 -4.48 6.13
C LEU A 19 -1.19 -4.72 6.86
N LYS A 20 -1.20 -4.67 8.20
CA LYS A 20 -2.43 -4.88 8.99
C LYS A 20 -3.47 -3.79 8.71
N GLU A 21 -3.05 -2.53 8.62
CA GLU A 21 -3.94 -1.39 8.32
C GLU A 21 -4.45 -1.46 6.88
N PHE A 22 -3.58 -1.77 5.92
CA PHE A 22 -3.98 -1.97 4.52
C PHE A 22 -5.04 -3.09 4.39
N LEU A 23 -4.80 -4.24 5.02
CA LEU A 23 -5.75 -5.35 5.03
C LEU A 23 -7.10 -4.95 5.65
N ALA A 24 -7.09 -4.21 6.75
CA ALA A 24 -8.31 -3.74 7.41
C ALA A 24 -9.09 -2.72 6.58
N LYS A 25 -8.39 -1.83 5.86
CA LYS A 25 -8.97 -0.80 4.99
C LYS A 25 -9.67 -1.42 3.79
N TRP A 26 -9.03 -2.36 3.10
CA TRP A 26 -9.56 -3.01 1.89
C TRP A 26 -10.35 -4.29 2.16
N LYS A 27 -10.59 -4.62 3.43
CA LYS A 27 -11.29 -5.85 3.86
C LYS A 27 -10.67 -7.12 3.28
N LEU A 28 -9.34 -7.13 3.15
CA LEU A 28 -8.57 -8.26 2.65
C LEU A 28 -8.07 -9.11 3.82
N CYS A 29 -8.06 -10.43 3.64
CA CYS A 29 -7.34 -11.31 4.56
C CYS A 29 -5.87 -11.44 4.14
N ARG A 30 -5.03 -11.87 5.08
CA ARG A 30 -3.58 -12.00 4.84
C ARG A 30 -3.25 -13.01 3.73
N ALA A 31 -4.02 -14.10 3.63
CA ALA A 31 -3.86 -15.08 2.57
C ALA A 31 -4.14 -14.48 1.18
N SER A 32 -5.20 -13.68 1.05
CA SER A 32 -5.51 -12.97 -0.21
C SER A 32 -4.38 -12.03 -0.63
N TYR A 33 -3.79 -11.29 0.32
CA TYR A 33 -2.63 -10.45 0.02
C TYR A 33 -1.43 -11.25 -0.50
N TYR A 34 -1.09 -12.37 0.12
CA TYR A 34 0.02 -13.20 -0.36
C TYR A 34 -0.28 -13.86 -1.71
N ASN A 35 -1.54 -14.20 -1.99
CA ASN A 35 -1.96 -14.62 -3.32
C ASN A 35 -1.77 -13.51 -4.34
N LEU A 36 -2.27 -12.29 -4.06
CA LEU A 36 -2.04 -11.12 -4.92
C LEU A 36 -0.54 -10.90 -5.17
N ARG A 37 0.28 -11.02 -4.12
CA ARG A 37 1.74 -10.87 -4.22
C ARG A 37 2.37 -11.94 -5.10
N LYS A 38 1.95 -13.20 -4.96
CA LYS A 38 2.38 -14.32 -5.82
C LYS A 38 2.03 -14.07 -7.29
N TYR A 39 0.86 -13.50 -7.56
CA TYR A 39 0.40 -13.17 -8.91
C TYR A 39 0.90 -11.81 -9.43
N GLY A 40 1.76 -11.10 -8.68
CA GLY A 40 2.27 -9.79 -9.09
C GLY A 40 1.23 -8.65 -9.06
N ARG A 41 0.10 -8.86 -8.37
CA ARG A 41 -1.03 -7.92 -8.26
C ARG A 41 -1.17 -7.28 -6.88
N ALA A 42 -0.22 -7.52 -5.96
CA ALA A 42 -0.22 -6.82 -4.68
C ALA A 42 0.31 -5.39 -4.86
N PRO A 43 -0.06 -4.46 -3.97
CA PRO A 43 0.60 -3.15 -3.92
C PRO A 43 2.09 -3.33 -3.64
N ARG A 44 2.90 -2.38 -4.12
CA ARG A 44 4.33 -2.33 -3.81
C ARG A 44 4.51 -2.21 -2.29
N ASP A 45 5.35 -3.06 -1.73
CA ASP A 45 5.58 -3.15 -0.29
C ASP A 45 7.06 -3.00 0.06
N MET A 46 7.32 -2.60 1.30
CA MET A 46 8.65 -2.49 1.88
C MET A 46 8.71 -3.30 3.17
N LEU A 47 9.69 -4.20 3.26
CA LEU A 47 10.00 -4.89 4.50
C LEU A 47 10.98 -4.05 5.32
N ILE A 48 10.54 -3.55 6.48
CA ILE A 48 11.36 -2.78 7.41
C ILE A 48 11.40 -3.55 8.73
N GLY A 49 12.57 -4.11 9.06
CA GLY A 49 12.71 -5.07 10.15
C GLY A 49 11.83 -6.31 9.89
N ASN A 50 10.84 -6.54 10.76
CA ASN A 50 9.88 -7.66 10.64
C ASN A 50 8.46 -7.19 10.27
N LYS A 51 8.30 -5.96 9.79
CA LYS A 51 7.00 -5.38 9.43
C LYS A 51 6.98 -4.99 7.95
N ILE A 52 5.84 -5.23 7.33
CA ILE A 52 5.56 -4.85 5.95
C ILE A 52 4.82 -3.52 5.96
N PHE A 53 5.31 -2.57 5.17
CA PHE A 53 4.73 -1.25 4.98
C PHE A 53 4.37 -1.01 3.51
N ILE A 54 3.29 -0.29 3.29
CA ILE A 54 2.76 0.08 1.97
C ILE A 54 2.59 1.59 1.99
N SER A 55 3.30 2.31 1.12
CA SER A 55 3.12 3.75 0.97
C SER A 55 1.75 4.08 0.38
N LYS A 56 1.20 5.26 0.66
CA LYS A 56 -0.04 5.74 0.03
C LYS A 56 0.05 5.76 -1.50
N GLN A 57 1.21 6.13 -2.06
CA GLN A 57 1.39 6.09 -3.52
C GLN A 57 1.27 4.66 -4.07
N ALA A 58 1.90 3.68 -3.41
CA ALA A 58 1.80 2.28 -3.82
C ALA A 58 0.36 1.73 -3.71
N GLU A 59 -0.41 2.18 -2.71
CA GLU A 59 -1.84 1.89 -2.63
C GLU A 59 -2.62 2.54 -3.79
N ALA A 60 -2.36 3.81 -4.10
CA ALA A 60 -3.00 4.50 -5.22
C ALA A 60 -2.72 3.83 -6.58
N ASP A 61 -1.47 3.47 -6.83
CA ASP A 61 -1.07 2.75 -8.04
C ASP A 61 -1.78 1.39 -8.14
N TRP A 62 -1.94 0.70 -7.01
CA TRP A 62 -2.62 -0.59 -6.94
C TRP A 62 -4.13 -0.47 -7.22
N ILE A 63 -4.79 0.57 -6.70
CA ILE A 63 -6.19 0.86 -7.03
C ILE A 63 -6.34 1.10 -8.53
N ALA A 64 -5.51 1.97 -9.10
CA ALA A 64 -5.55 2.28 -10.53
C ALA A 64 -5.30 1.05 -11.40
N ALA A 65 -4.41 0.13 -10.98
CA ALA A 65 -4.18 -1.13 -11.67
C ALA A 65 -5.41 -2.06 -11.59
N ASN A 66 -6.01 -2.22 -10.41
CA ASN A 66 -7.22 -3.04 -10.26
C ASN A 66 -8.41 -2.48 -11.05
N GLU A 67 -8.58 -1.17 -11.09
CA GLU A 67 -9.64 -0.52 -11.87
C GLU A 67 -9.45 -0.76 -13.37
N ARG A 68 -8.21 -0.80 -13.88
CA ARG A 68 -7.95 -1.17 -15.28
C ARG A 68 -8.28 -2.64 -15.56
N ASP A 69 -7.89 -3.54 -14.67
CA ASP A 69 -8.16 -4.97 -14.82
C ASP A 69 -9.66 -5.28 -14.79
N HIS A 70 -10.45 -4.55 -13.99
CA HIS A 70 -11.91 -4.72 -13.91
C HIS A 70 -12.70 -3.88 -14.93
N GLY A 71 -12.19 -2.73 -15.34
CA GLY A 71 -12.77 -1.91 -16.41
C GLY A 71 -12.62 -2.55 -17.80
N ALA A 72 -11.57 -3.35 -18.01
CA ALA A 72 -11.34 -4.09 -19.27
C ALA A 72 -12.27 -5.31 -19.45
N GLN A 73 -12.96 -5.77 -18.40
CA GLN A 73 -13.94 -6.87 -18.49
C GLN A 73 -15.37 -6.41 -18.76
N ALA A 74 -15.62 -5.09 -18.85
CA ALA A 74 -16.95 -4.49 -19.01
C ALA A 74 -17.16 -3.73 -20.33
N ALA A 75 -16.29 -3.94 -21.33
CA ALA A 75 -16.40 -3.34 -22.67
C ALA A 75 -16.58 -4.41 -23.75
#